data_AF-A0A535UGH8-F1
#
_entry.id   AF-A0A535UGH8-F1
#
_cell.length_a   1.000
_cell.length_b   1.000
_cell.length_c   1.000
_cell.angle_alpha   90.00
_cell.angle_beta   90.00
_cell.angle_gamma   90.00
#
_symmetry.space_group_name_H-M   'P 1'
#
loop_
_entity.id
_entity.type
_entity.pdbx_description
1 polymer ?
#
loop_
_entity_poly.entity_id
_entity_poly.type
_entity_poly.pdbx_seq_one_letter_code
_entity_poly.pdbx_strand_id
1 'polypeptide(L)'
;EAHAEEDRRRAESVETRNHADQLAYQAEKALKDAGDKVPADLRTEMETKVKAIRDAIAANDNDAIKRAHDDLQASISKIGEAVYAQTGSAPGGPGPGTPDGDGHPGAGGEGAH
;
A
#
# COMPACT_ATOMS: atom_id res chain seq x y z
N GLU A 1 27.31 -25.03 6.89
CA GLU A 1 27.09 -23.64 6.44
C GLU A 1 26.14 -23.55 5.24
N ALA A 2 26.22 -24.44 4.24
CA ALA A 2 25.28 -24.49 3.10
C ALA A 2 23.78 -24.58 3.47
N HIS A 3 23.44 -25.27 4.57
CA HIS A 3 22.05 -25.35 5.05
C HIS A 3 21.50 -24.00 5.55
N ALA A 4 22.34 -23.13 6.10
CA ALA A 4 21.91 -21.85 6.66
C ALA A 4 21.61 -20.80 5.56
N GLU A 5 22.22 -20.92 4.38
CA GLU A 5 21.93 -20.06 3.24
C GLU A 5 20.69 -20.52 2.46
N GLU A 6 20.51 -21.83 2.29
CA GLU A 6 19.31 -22.37 1.64
C GLU A 6 18.05 -22.09 2.47
N ASP A 7 18.13 -22.22 3.79
CA ASP A 7 17.02 -21.93 4.70
C ASP A 7 16.66 -20.43 4.69
N ARG A 8 17.67 -19.55 4.73
CA ARG A 8 17.48 -18.10 4.58
C ARG A 8 16.80 -17.74 3.26
N ARG A 9 17.27 -18.28 2.14
CA ARG A 9 16.66 -18.01 0.82
C ARG A 9 15.22 -18.51 0.74
N ARG A 10 14.90 -19.67 1.34
CA ARG A 10 13.51 -20.15 1.43
C ARG A 10 12.66 -19.22 2.28
N ALA A 11 13.15 -18.79 3.44
CA ALA A 11 12.44 -17.87 4.32
C ALA A 11 12.14 -16.54 3.61
N GLU A 12 13.14 -15.93 2.97
CA GLU A 12 12.98 -14.69 2.20
C GLU A 12 11.98 -14.83 1.04
N SER A 13 11.99 -15.99 0.37
CA SER A 13 11.03 -16.29 -0.70
C SER A 13 9.60 -16.39 -0.17
N VAL A 14 9.42 -17.05 0.97
CA VAL A 14 8.11 -17.18 1.62
C VAL A 14 7.60 -15.82 2.08
N GLU A 15 8.45 -15.00 2.69
CA GLU A 15 8.11 -13.63 3.07
C GLU A 15 7.69 -12.79 1.85
N THR A 16 8.51 -12.80 0.79
CA THR A 16 8.20 -12.10 -0.46
C THR A 16 6.84 -12.48 -1.03
N ARG A 17 6.53 -13.79 -1.04
CA ARG A 17 5.23 -14.32 -1.49
C ARG A 17 4.08 -13.86 -0.61
N ASN A 18 4.23 -13.93 0.71
CA ASN A 18 3.19 -13.52 1.65
C ASN A 18 2.88 -12.03 1.55
N HIS A 19 3.93 -11.18 1.46
CA HIS A 19 3.77 -9.74 1.28
C HIS A 19 3.04 -9.41 -0.03
N ALA A 20 3.43 -10.07 -1.13
CA ALA A 20 2.79 -9.86 -2.42
C ALA A 20 1.34 -10.35 -2.47
N ASP A 21 1.03 -11.50 -1.87
CA ASP A 21 -0.34 -11.99 -1.75
C ASP A 21 -1.22 -11.04 -0.93
N GLN A 22 -0.69 -10.56 0.21
CA GLN A 22 -1.38 -9.58 1.05
C GLN A 22 -1.63 -8.27 0.29
N LEU A 23 -0.68 -7.81 -0.52
CA LEU A 23 -0.86 -6.63 -1.37
C LEU A 23 -1.94 -6.85 -2.43
N ALA A 24 -1.90 -8.01 -3.11
CA ALA A 24 -2.88 -8.39 -4.13
C ALA A 24 -4.31 -8.42 -3.55
N TYR A 25 -4.49 -9.01 -2.36
CA TYR A 25 -5.78 -9.02 -1.67
C TYR A 25 -6.26 -7.60 -1.29
N GLN A 26 -5.37 -6.76 -0.75
CA GLN A 26 -5.71 -5.38 -0.41
C GLN A 26 -6.11 -4.57 -1.64
N ALA A 27 -5.42 -4.77 -2.76
CA ALA A 27 -5.73 -4.18 -4.06
C ALA A 27 -7.13 -4.58 -4.56
N GLU A 28 -7.45 -5.87 -4.59
CA GLU A 28 -8.80 -6.34 -4.98
C GLU A 28 -9.88 -5.74 -4.08
N LYS A 29 -9.62 -5.70 -2.77
CA LYS A 29 -10.55 -5.10 -1.81
C LYS A 29 -10.75 -3.61 -2.09
N ALA A 30 -9.67 -2.86 -2.33
CA ALA A 30 -9.73 -1.43 -2.64
C ALA A 30 -10.51 -1.15 -3.93
N LEU A 31 -10.31 -1.94 -4.99
CA LEU A 31 -11.10 -1.84 -6.21
C LEU A 31 -12.59 -2.08 -5.97
N LYS A 32 -12.92 -3.10 -5.17
CA LYS A 32 -14.30 -3.44 -4.83
C LYS A 32 -14.98 -2.35 -4.00
N ASP A 33 -14.26 -1.77 -3.04
CA ASP A 33 -14.76 -0.71 -2.17
C ASP A 33 -14.91 0.63 -2.91
N ALA A 34 -13.94 0.97 -3.76
CA ALA A 34 -13.98 2.17 -4.57
C ALA A 34 -15.04 2.10 -5.68
N GLY A 35 -15.40 0.88 -6.14
CA GLY A 35 -16.50 0.67 -7.06
C GLY A 35 -16.36 1.53 -8.32
N ASP A 36 -17.42 2.23 -8.69
CA ASP A 36 -17.48 3.05 -9.91
C ASP A 36 -16.68 4.36 -9.83
N LYS A 37 -16.03 4.65 -8.68
CA LYS A 37 -15.13 5.80 -8.54
C LYS A 37 -13.77 5.58 -9.21
N VAL A 38 -13.44 4.33 -9.56
CA VAL A 38 -12.19 4.00 -10.25
C VAL A 38 -12.47 3.90 -11.75
N PRO A 39 -11.71 4.62 -12.60
CA PRO A 39 -11.78 4.46 -14.05
C PRO A 39 -11.60 3.01 -14.49
N ALA A 40 -12.38 2.57 -15.49
CA ALA A 40 -12.35 1.20 -15.98
C ALA A 40 -10.94 0.75 -16.42
N ASP A 41 -10.19 1.63 -17.08
CA ASP A 41 -8.80 1.37 -17.49
C ASP A 41 -7.90 1.05 -16.30
N LEU A 42 -8.00 1.85 -15.22
CA LEU A 42 -7.20 1.65 -14.01
C LEU A 42 -7.64 0.41 -13.23
N ARG A 43 -8.95 0.11 -13.21
CA ARG A 43 -9.47 -1.13 -12.62
C ARG A 43 -8.89 -2.35 -13.34
N THR A 44 -8.99 -2.40 -14.67
CA THR A 44 -8.47 -3.52 -15.46
C THR A 44 -6.95 -3.64 -15.34
N GLU A 45 -6.23 -2.52 -15.27
CA GLU A 45 -4.79 -2.51 -15.00
C GLU A 45 -4.47 -3.18 -13.65
N MET A 46 -5.13 -2.77 -12.55
CA MET A 46 -4.91 -3.40 -11.24
C MET A 46 -5.30 -4.89 -11.22
N GLU A 47 -6.44 -5.27 -11.80
CA GLU A 47 -6.88 -6.68 -11.86
C GLU A 47 -5.84 -7.55 -12.58
N THR A 48 -5.26 -7.02 -13.67
CA THR A 48 -4.19 -7.69 -14.40
C THR A 48 -2.94 -7.89 -13.54
N LYS A 49 -2.54 -6.87 -12.79
CA LYS A 49 -1.36 -6.92 -11.91
C LYS A 49 -1.55 -7.84 -10.71
N VAL A 50 -2.73 -7.82 -10.09
CA VAL A 50 -3.14 -8.79 -9.05
C VAL A 50 -3.01 -10.21 -9.57
N LYS A 51 -3.52 -10.48 -10.78
CA LYS A 51 -3.40 -11.80 -11.41
C LYS A 51 -1.94 -12.17 -11.66
N ALA A 52 -1.13 -11.24 -12.15
CA ALA A 52 0.30 -11.45 -12.36
C ALA A 52 1.05 -11.83 -11.08
N ILE A 53 0.73 -11.20 -9.95
CA ILE A 53 1.28 -11.58 -8.64
C ILE A 53 0.90 -13.03 -8.30
N ARG A 54 -0.38 -13.40 -8.43
CA ARG A 54 -0.85 -14.76 -8.13
C ARG A 54 -0.19 -15.81 -9.02
N ASP A 55 -0.08 -15.54 -10.32
CA ASP A 55 0.61 -16.42 -11.28
C ASP A 55 2.10 -16.55 -10.92
N ALA A 56 2.78 -15.45 -10.55
CA ALA A 56 4.18 -15.48 -10.14
C ALA A 56 4.41 -16.25 -8.82
N ILE A 57 3.49 -16.14 -7.86
CA ILE A 57 3.47 -16.93 -6.63
C ILE A 57 3.31 -18.42 -6.95
N ALA A 58 2.41 -18.77 -7.87
CA ALA A 58 2.19 -20.15 -8.29
C ALA A 58 3.40 -20.74 -9.05
N ALA A 59 4.06 -19.91 -9.86
CA ALA A 59 5.30 -20.25 -10.56
C ALA A 59 6.53 -20.27 -9.65
N ASN A 60 6.39 -19.81 -8.39
CA ASN A 60 7.47 -19.73 -7.42
C ASN A 60 8.65 -18.86 -7.90
N ASP A 61 8.34 -17.82 -8.69
CA ASP A 61 9.29 -16.90 -9.31
C ASP A 61 9.40 -15.60 -8.49
N ASN A 62 10.37 -15.55 -7.58
CA ASN A 62 10.58 -14.39 -6.70
C ASN A 62 10.88 -13.08 -7.44
N ASP A 63 11.54 -13.16 -8.60
CA ASP A 63 11.87 -11.96 -9.38
C ASP A 63 10.60 -11.38 -10.01
N ALA A 64 9.76 -12.25 -10.57
CA ALA A 64 8.45 -11.86 -11.09
C ALA A 64 7.53 -11.33 -9.99
N ILE A 65 7.52 -11.94 -8.80
CA ILE A 65 6.74 -11.46 -7.66
C ILE A 65 7.16 -10.05 -7.27
N LYS A 66 8.46 -9.79 -7.12
CA LYS A 66 8.97 -8.47 -6.73
C LYS A 66 8.60 -7.38 -7.74
N ARG A 67 8.73 -7.69 -9.05
CA ARG A 67 8.35 -6.75 -10.11
C ARG A 67 6.85 -6.48 -10.12
N ALA A 68 6.03 -7.53 -10.04
CA ALA A 68 4.58 -7.41 -10.04
C ALA A 68 4.08 -6.70 -8.77
N HIS A 69 4.75 -6.89 -7.62
CA HIS A 69 4.48 -6.17 -6.40
C HIS A 69 4.71 -4.67 -6.57
N ASP A 70 5.90 -4.26 -7.03
CA ASP A 70 6.24 -2.84 -7.26
C ASP A 70 5.26 -2.18 -8.26
N ASP A 71 4.95 -2.89 -9.33
CA ASP A 71 4.05 -2.44 -10.38
C ASP A 71 2.60 -2.29 -9.89
N LEU A 72 2.13 -3.21 -9.04
CA LEU A 72 0.82 -3.09 -8.37
C LEU A 72 0.80 -1.90 -7.41
N GLN A 73 1.88 -1.71 -6.64
CA GLN A 73 2.01 -0.60 -5.70
C GLN A 73 1.90 0.76 -6.43
N ALA A 74 2.56 0.87 -7.60
CA ALA A 74 2.45 2.04 -8.45
C ALA A 74 1.03 2.29 -8.97
N SER A 75 0.28 1.24 -9.35
CA SER A 75 -1.12 1.39 -9.77
C SER A 75 -2.04 1.81 -8.64
N ILE A 76 -1.82 1.32 -7.42
CA ILE A 76 -2.58 1.74 -6.23
C ILE A 76 -2.40 3.26 -6.02
N SER A 77 -1.18 3.77 -6.11
CA SER A 77 -0.91 5.21 -6.01
C SER A 77 -1.65 6.01 -7.09
N LYS A 78 -1.57 5.58 -8.36
CA LYS A 78 -2.28 6.23 -9.47
C LYS A 78 -3.79 6.29 -9.27
N ILE A 79 -4.38 5.25 -8.67
CA ILE A 79 -5.82 5.24 -8.39
C ILE A 79 -6.17 6.15 -7.24
N GLY A 80 -5.34 6.21 -6.19
CA GLY A 80 -5.49 7.22 -5.15
C GLY A 80 -5.52 8.63 -5.73
N GLU A 81 -4.60 8.93 -6.64
CA GLU A 81 -4.54 10.21 -7.36
C GLU A 81 -5.77 10.44 -8.25
N ALA A 82 -6.18 9.45 -9.04
CA ALA A 82 -7.33 9.56 -9.95
C ALA A 82 -8.67 9.73 -9.22
N VAL A 83 -8.89 8.96 -8.15
CA VAL A 83 -10.09 9.06 -7.31
C VAL A 83 -10.14 10.42 -6.63
N TYR A 84 -9.02 10.87 -6.04
CA TYR A 84 -8.92 12.18 -5.40
C TYR A 84 -9.21 13.32 -6.41
N ALA A 85 -8.62 13.24 -7.61
CA ALA A 85 -8.83 14.21 -8.68
C ALA A 85 -10.30 14.24 -9.18
N GLN A 86 -10.99 13.10 -9.23
CA GLN A 86 -12.41 13.03 -9.62
C GLN A 86 -13.37 13.60 -8.57
N THR A 87 -13.03 13.54 -7.27
CA THR A 87 -13.84 14.14 -6.20
C THR A 87 -13.69 15.66 -6.07
N GLY A 88 -12.82 16.28 -6.87
CA GLY A 88 -12.79 17.73 -7.09
C GLY A 88 -11.69 18.49 -6.34
N SER A 89 -11.38 19.68 -6.88
CA SER A 89 -10.65 20.75 -6.19
C SER A 89 -11.05 20.87 -4.71
N ALA A 90 -10.10 20.61 -3.81
CA ALA A 90 -10.00 21.24 -2.51
C ALA A 90 -8.54 21.11 -2.00
N PRO A 91 -7.77 22.19 -1.88
CA PRO A 91 -6.55 22.16 -1.08
C PRO A 91 -6.99 22.14 0.39
N GLY A 92 -6.94 20.99 1.03
CA GLY A 92 -7.38 20.88 2.42
C GLY A 92 -7.21 19.50 3.00
N GLY A 93 -6.07 19.28 3.67
CA GLY A 93 -6.02 18.36 4.79
C GLY A 93 -4.98 17.25 4.70
N PRO A 94 -3.90 17.29 5.51
CA PRO A 94 -3.13 16.09 5.84
C PRO A 94 -4.00 15.14 6.68
N GLY A 95 -4.13 13.89 6.25
CA GLY A 95 -4.65 12.79 7.08
C GLY A 95 -3.51 12.05 7.80
N PRO A 96 -3.82 11.17 8.75
CA PRO A 96 -4.02 11.52 10.15
C PRO A 96 -2.98 10.85 11.08
N GLY A 97 -2.54 11.60 12.10
CA GLY A 97 -1.69 11.11 13.20
C GLY A 97 -2.24 11.53 14.56
N THR A 98 -3.21 10.74 15.04
CA THR A 98 -3.62 10.46 16.43
C THR A 98 -4.15 11.56 17.38
N PRO A 99 -5.23 11.27 18.17
CA PRO A 99 -5.82 12.13 19.20
C PRO A 99 -5.27 11.85 20.62
N ASP A 100 -5.61 12.75 21.55
CA ASP A 100 -5.50 12.67 23.04
C ASP A 100 -4.06 12.78 23.59
N GLY A 101 -3.71 13.61 24.58
CA GLY A 101 -4.47 14.21 25.67
C GLY A 101 -3.68 14.04 26.96
N ASP A 102 -2.90 15.05 27.38
CA ASP A 102 -2.35 15.26 28.74
C ASP A 102 -1.57 16.60 28.68
N GLY A 103 -1.82 17.66 29.45
CA GLY A 103 -2.25 17.70 30.83
C GLY A 103 -1.22 18.50 31.64
N HIS A 104 -1.10 19.83 31.45
CA HIS A 104 -0.63 20.71 32.54
C HIS A 104 -1.02 22.19 32.36
N PRO A 105 -1.78 22.77 33.30
CA PRO A 105 -1.96 24.21 33.45
C PRO A 105 -0.92 24.78 34.44
N GLY A 106 -0.26 25.87 34.08
CA GLY A 106 0.57 26.67 35.01
C GLY A 106 0.97 27.98 34.32
N ALA A 107 0.29 29.09 34.61
CA ALA A 107 0.79 30.17 35.49
C ALA A 107 2.10 30.77 34.94
N GLY A 108 2.17 32.00 34.41
CA GLY A 108 1.68 33.26 34.96
C GLY A 108 2.91 34.18 35.18
N GLY A 109 2.85 35.43 34.71
CA GLY A 109 3.82 36.52 34.94
C GLY A 109 4.71 36.84 33.72
N GLU A 110 4.54 37.96 33.00
CA GLU A 110 5.03 39.33 33.31
C GLU A 110 6.56 39.39 33.42
N GLY A 111 7.31 40.26 32.73
CA GLY A 111 7.01 41.38 31.85
C GLY A 111 8.35 42.02 31.42
N ALA A 112 8.24 43.06 30.60
CA ALA A 112 9.33 43.91 30.15
C ALA A 112 10.08 44.58 31.32
N HIS A 113 11.42 44.51 31.30
CA HIS A 113 12.36 45.64 31.40
C HIS A 113 13.80 45.14 31.32
#